data_AF-A0A821KGI0-F1
#
_entry.id   AF-A0A821KGI0-F1
#
_cell.length_a   1.000
_cell.length_b   1.000
_cell.length_c   1.000
_cell.angle_alpha   90.00
_cell.angle_beta   90.00
_cell.angle_gamma   90.00
#
_symmetry.space_group_name_H-M   'P 1'
#
loop_
_entity.id
_entity.type
_entity.pdbx_description
1 polymer ?
#
loop_
_entity_poly.entity_id
_entity_poly.type
_entity_poly.pdbx_seq_one_letter_code
_entity_poly.pdbx_strand_id
1 'polypeptide(L)'
;PDGSTSTPTPTCSNPYQNRIVRASGDYQTELGSTASWLATEENSLMRFDATSCLYLLTLTGLTPNKAYQWKVTFDNSWANSLGCGNGSNCQFSTNTAGAIELVFNPISKQLSNRPLTTVCGNEKRELGERCRTCLADCGQCPPAVCGYGKCEDAETCESCSSGCGKCPRRSCEGGSQFHANPGAEAKRWQTPKPGTKGYQPSYQDYHTLVG
;
A
#
# COMPACT_ATOMS: atom_id res chain seq x y z
N PRO A 1 -18.86 -38.28 23.65
CA PRO A 1 -19.41 -37.96 22.32
C PRO A 1 -19.29 -36.46 22.08
N ASP A 2 -18.11 -36.03 21.64
CA ASP A 2 -17.81 -34.62 21.42
C ASP A 2 -18.22 -34.26 19.98
N GLY A 3 -19.47 -33.82 19.84
CA GLY A 3 -20.11 -33.47 18.58
C GLY A 3 -19.77 -32.05 18.16
N SER A 4 -18.50 -31.80 17.81
CA SER A 4 -18.11 -30.56 17.14
C SER A 4 -18.53 -30.64 15.67
N THR A 5 -19.71 -30.12 15.34
CA THR A 5 -20.11 -29.86 13.95
C THR A 5 -19.39 -28.61 13.46
N SER A 6 -18.17 -28.77 12.94
CA SER A 6 -17.52 -27.75 12.14
C SER A 6 -18.30 -27.58 10.84
N THR A 7 -19.12 -26.54 10.75
CA THR A 7 -19.76 -26.15 9.49
C THR A 7 -18.66 -25.94 8.44
N PRO A 8 -18.69 -26.62 7.28
CA PRO A 8 -17.69 -26.40 6.25
C PRO A 8 -17.80 -24.94 5.80
N THR A 9 -16.70 -24.20 5.93
CA THR A 9 -16.58 -22.85 5.41
C THR A 9 -16.93 -22.90 3.92
N PRO A 10 -17.82 -22.03 3.41
CA PRO A 10 -18.12 -22.01 1.98
C PRO A 10 -16.82 -21.78 1.22
N THR A 11 -16.39 -22.78 0.45
CA THR A 11 -15.19 -22.67 -0.37
C THR A 11 -15.56 -21.93 -1.65
N CYS A 12 -15.14 -20.67 -1.77
CA CYS A 12 -15.27 -19.94 -3.03
C CYS A 12 -14.54 -20.68 -4.15
N SER A 13 -15.17 -20.76 -5.32
CA SER A 13 -14.48 -21.14 -6.55
C SER A 13 -13.71 -19.94 -7.09
N ASN A 14 -12.42 -20.11 -7.34
CA ASN A 14 -11.57 -19.09 -7.96
C ASN A 14 -10.87 -19.65 -9.22
N PRO A 15 -11.49 -19.57 -10.41
CA PRO A 15 -10.88 -20.04 -11.65
C PRO A 15 -9.63 -19.25 -12.08
N TYR A 16 -9.32 -18.12 -11.42
CA TYR A 16 -8.18 -17.26 -11.73
C TYR A 16 -7.09 -17.31 -10.65
N GLN A 17 -7.12 -18.27 -9.72
CA GLN A 17 -6.19 -18.34 -8.59
C GLN A 17 -4.69 -18.36 -8.96
N ASN A 18 -4.35 -18.87 -10.15
CA ASN A 18 -2.98 -18.95 -10.66
C ASN A 18 -2.70 -17.91 -11.77
N ARG A 19 -3.53 -16.88 -11.85
CA ARG A 19 -3.46 -15.81 -12.86
C ARG A 19 -3.13 -14.50 -12.17
N ILE A 20 -2.46 -13.61 -12.89
CA ILE A 20 -2.35 -12.21 -12.45
C ILE A 20 -3.60 -11.50 -12.95
N VAL A 21 -4.37 -10.86 -12.06
CA VAL A 21 -5.61 -10.14 -12.39
C VAL A 21 -5.41 -8.66 -12.10
N ARG A 22 -5.61 -7.79 -13.09
CA ARG A 22 -5.44 -6.33 -12.92
C ARG A 22 -6.61 -5.54 -13.46
N ALA A 23 -6.92 -4.42 -12.83
CA ALA A 23 -7.80 -3.39 -13.38
C ALA A 23 -6.94 -2.38 -14.15
N SER A 24 -6.93 -2.41 -15.48
CA SER A 24 -6.16 -1.47 -16.29
C SER A 24 -7.07 -0.38 -16.85
N GLY A 25 -6.66 0.88 -16.75
CA GLY A 25 -7.54 2.02 -17.05
C GLY A 25 -6.83 3.35 -17.27
N ASP A 26 -7.63 4.39 -17.54
CA ASP A 26 -7.12 5.75 -17.76
C ASP A 26 -6.66 6.45 -16.47
N TYR A 27 -7.11 6.00 -15.30
CA TYR A 27 -6.74 6.51 -13.98
C TYR A 27 -5.27 6.28 -13.57
N GLN A 28 -4.58 5.34 -14.21
CA GLN A 28 -3.31 4.79 -13.73
C GLN A 28 -2.20 5.85 -13.60
N THR A 29 -2.15 6.84 -14.50
CA THR A 29 -1.15 7.91 -14.47
C THR A 29 -1.30 8.85 -13.27
N GLU A 30 -2.52 9.05 -12.76
CA GLU A 30 -2.76 9.83 -11.54
C GLU A 30 -2.21 9.12 -10.30
N LEU A 31 -2.05 7.80 -10.37
CA LEU A 31 -1.46 6.98 -9.31
C LEU A 31 0.04 6.70 -9.56
N GLY A 32 0.68 7.47 -10.44
CA GLY A 32 2.13 7.42 -10.66
C GLY A 32 2.59 6.41 -11.73
N SER A 33 1.67 5.79 -12.47
CA SER A 33 2.04 4.89 -13.57
C SER A 33 2.64 5.67 -14.74
N THR A 34 3.57 5.07 -15.49
CA THR A 34 4.24 5.73 -16.63
C THR A 34 3.31 6.00 -17.81
N ALA A 35 2.22 5.25 -17.92
CA ALA A 35 1.18 5.42 -18.91
C ALA A 35 -0.17 4.90 -18.39
N SER A 36 -1.24 5.36 -19.02
CA SER A 36 -2.58 4.79 -18.85
C SER A 36 -2.70 3.48 -19.66
N TRP A 37 -3.66 2.64 -19.29
CA TRP A 37 -3.95 1.37 -19.97
C TRP A 37 -2.78 0.36 -19.99
N LEU A 38 -1.92 0.40 -18.97
CA LEU A 38 -0.85 -0.56 -18.80
C LEU A 38 -1.37 -1.85 -18.14
N ALA A 39 -1.25 -2.97 -18.87
CA ALA A 39 -1.59 -4.30 -18.37
C ALA A 39 -0.57 -4.84 -17.35
N THR A 40 0.60 -4.19 -17.25
CA THR A 40 1.70 -4.54 -16.34
C THR A 40 1.70 -3.77 -15.03
N GLU A 41 0.87 -2.73 -14.90
CA GLU A 41 0.91 -1.80 -13.76
C GLU A 41 0.67 -2.51 -12.42
N GLU A 42 1.63 -2.44 -11.51
CA GLU A 42 1.59 -3.20 -10.25
C GLU A 42 0.52 -2.67 -9.29
N ASN A 43 0.31 -1.35 -9.25
CA ASN A 43 -0.73 -0.73 -8.41
C ASN A 43 -2.16 -1.04 -8.87
N SER A 44 -2.30 -1.72 -10.01
CA SER A 44 -3.57 -2.16 -10.57
C SER A 44 -3.92 -3.61 -10.22
N LEU A 45 -3.12 -4.30 -9.40
CA LEU A 45 -3.33 -5.70 -9.01
C LEU A 45 -4.60 -5.86 -8.15
N MET A 46 -5.55 -6.64 -8.65
CA MET A 46 -6.76 -6.99 -7.90
C MET A 46 -6.49 -8.16 -6.96
N ARG A 47 -7.08 -8.13 -5.76
CA ARG A 47 -6.97 -9.21 -4.77
C ARG A 47 -8.26 -9.98 -4.64
N PHE A 48 -8.15 -11.31 -4.62
CA PHE A 48 -9.30 -12.17 -4.37
C PHE A 48 -9.66 -12.14 -2.88
N ASP A 49 -10.90 -11.78 -2.57
CA ASP A 49 -11.49 -11.85 -1.24
C ASP A 49 -12.31 -13.14 -1.12
N ALA A 50 -11.86 -14.04 -0.25
CA ALA A 50 -12.51 -15.33 -0.02
C ALA A 50 -13.83 -15.22 0.78
N THR A 51 -14.16 -14.04 1.32
CA THR A 51 -15.44 -13.82 2.01
C THR A 51 -16.54 -13.53 1.01
N SER A 52 -16.28 -12.66 0.03
CA SER A 52 -17.23 -12.27 -1.02
C SER A 52 -17.12 -13.09 -2.30
N CYS A 53 -16.05 -13.88 -2.46
CA CYS A 53 -15.70 -14.60 -3.68
C CYS A 53 -15.46 -13.68 -4.89
N LEU A 54 -14.93 -12.48 -4.66
CA LEU A 54 -14.70 -11.46 -5.68
C LEU A 54 -13.24 -11.05 -5.74
N TYR A 55 -12.78 -10.59 -6.91
CA TYR A 55 -11.57 -9.80 -7.00
C TYR A 55 -11.89 -8.33 -6.75
N LEU A 56 -11.17 -7.70 -5.84
CA LEU A 56 -11.37 -6.32 -5.40
C LEU A 56 -10.09 -5.51 -5.60
N LEU A 57 -10.24 -4.26 -6.01
CA LEU A 57 -9.18 -3.25 -5.98
C LEU A 57 -9.76 -1.93 -5.47
N THR A 58 -9.27 -1.48 -4.32
CA THR A 58 -9.56 -0.15 -3.80
C THR A 58 -8.58 0.85 -4.37
N LEU A 59 -9.11 1.91 -5.01
CA LEU A 59 -8.32 3.04 -5.48
C LEU A 59 -8.61 4.26 -4.61
N THR A 60 -7.56 5.00 -4.28
CA THR A 60 -7.61 6.24 -3.49
C THR A 60 -6.61 7.24 -4.08
N GLY A 61 -6.80 8.54 -3.81
CA GLY A 61 -5.87 9.58 -4.27
C GLY A 61 -6.06 9.96 -5.74
N LEU A 62 -7.16 9.52 -6.36
CA LEU A 62 -7.59 10.00 -7.66
C LEU A 62 -8.22 11.39 -7.54
N THR A 63 -8.37 12.09 -8.67
CA THR A 63 -9.12 13.34 -8.69
C THR A 63 -10.55 13.12 -8.18
N PRO A 64 -11.05 13.88 -7.17
CA PRO A 64 -12.40 13.77 -6.66
C PRO A 64 -13.50 14.00 -7.70
N ASN A 65 -14.60 13.25 -7.62
CA ASN A 65 -15.77 13.33 -8.50
C ASN A 65 -15.45 13.26 -10.01
N LYS A 66 -14.33 12.64 -10.39
CA LYS A 66 -13.91 12.52 -11.78
C LYS A 66 -14.30 11.16 -12.35
N ALA A 67 -14.71 11.17 -13.61
CA ALA A 67 -15.03 9.98 -14.38
C ALA A 67 -13.77 9.38 -15.02
N TYR A 68 -13.70 8.05 -15.01
CA TYR A 68 -12.60 7.24 -15.52
C TYR A 68 -13.13 5.97 -16.21
N GLN A 69 -12.22 5.27 -16.88
CA GLN A 69 -12.48 4.04 -17.60
C GLN A 69 -11.49 2.94 -17.23
N TRP A 70 -11.96 1.70 -17.24
CA TRP A 70 -11.11 0.53 -16.98
C TRP A 70 -11.62 -0.75 -17.65
N LYS A 71 -10.74 -1.75 -17.66
CA LYS A 71 -10.98 -3.15 -18.03
C LYS A 71 -10.18 -4.06 -17.10
N VAL A 72 -10.54 -5.34 -17.04
CA VAL A 72 -9.68 -6.33 -16.37
C VAL A 72 -8.73 -6.97 -17.40
N THR A 73 -7.46 -7.06 -17.04
CA THR A 73 -6.42 -7.74 -17.83
C THR A 73 -5.87 -8.94 -17.05
N PHE A 74 -5.28 -9.87 -17.79
CA PHE A 74 -4.75 -11.10 -17.20
C PHE A 74 -3.32 -11.36 -17.65
N ASP A 75 -2.47 -11.80 -16.72
CA ASP A 75 -1.07 -12.19 -16.97
C ASP A 75 -0.29 -11.15 -17.78
N ASN A 76 -0.37 -9.88 -17.36
CA ASN A 76 0.32 -8.76 -18.00
C ASN A 76 -0.11 -8.53 -19.48
N SER A 77 -1.28 -9.01 -19.90
CA SER A 77 -1.69 -9.05 -21.30
C SER A 77 -3.16 -8.67 -21.52
N TRP A 78 -3.43 -8.12 -22.72
CA TRP A 78 -4.77 -7.76 -23.21
C TRP A 78 -5.51 -8.91 -23.89
N ALA A 79 -4.83 -10.02 -24.21
CA ALA A 79 -5.35 -11.09 -25.08
C ALA A 79 -6.70 -11.68 -24.62
N ASN A 80 -6.93 -11.77 -23.32
CA ASN A 80 -8.16 -12.29 -22.72
C ASN A 80 -8.86 -11.26 -21.83
N SER A 81 -8.62 -9.97 -22.06
CA SER A 81 -9.20 -8.90 -21.24
C SER A 81 -10.73 -8.91 -21.29
N LEU A 82 -11.34 -8.45 -20.20
CA LEU A 82 -12.80 -8.30 -20.12
C LEU A 82 -13.15 -6.83 -19.85
N GLY A 83 -14.30 -6.44 -20.38
CA GLY A 83 -14.90 -5.13 -20.18
C GLY A 83 -16.37 -5.26 -19.78
N CYS A 84 -17.04 -4.13 -19.62
CA CYS A 84 -18.46 -4.07 -19.29
C CYS A 84 -19.32 -4.23 -20.55
N GLY A 85 -20.54 -4.77 -20.38
CA GLY A 85 -21.43 -5.07 -21.50
C GLY A 85 -20.76 -6.01 -22.51
N ASN A 86 -20.72 -5.61 -23.78
CA ASN A 86 -20.11 -6.38 -24.87
C ASN A 86 -18.58 -6.21 -24.94
N GLY A 87 -17.91 -6.18 -23.79
CA GLY A 87 -16.45 -5.96 -23.71
C GLY A 87 -16.01 -4.50 -23.90
N SER A 88 -16.93 -3.54 -23.76
CA SER A 88 -16.61 -2.10 -23.75
C SER A 88 -15.84 -1.71 -22.49
N ASN A 89 -15.23 -0.52 -22.50
CA ASN A 89 -14.59 0.01 -21.30
C ASN A 89 -15.63 0.26 -20.21
N CYS A 90 -15.37 -0.25 -19.00
CA CYS A 90 -16.19 0.03 -17.83
C CYS A 90 -15.97 1.47 -17.37
N GLN A 91 -17.05 2.23 -17.17
CA GLN A 91 -16.99 3.56 -16.59
C GLN A 91 -17.05 3.48 -15.05
N PHE A 92 -16.40 4.39 -14.35
CA PHE A 92 -16.66 4.69 -12.94
C PHE A 92 -16.42 6.17 -12.65
N SER A 93 -16.98 6.66 -11.55
CA SER A 93 -16.64 7.97 -11.00
C SER A 93 -16.15 7.81 -9.58
N THR A 94 -15.13 8.57 -9.21
CA THR A 94 -14.64 8.63 -7.83
C THR A 94 -15.63 9.38 -6.94
N ASN A 95 -15.59 9.11 -5.64
CA ASN A 95 -16.34 9.89 -4.66
C ASN A 95 -15.67 11.27 -4.41
N THR A 96 -16.20 12.03 -3.45
CA THR A 96 -15.67 13.35 -3.04
C THR A 96 -14.27 13.32 -2.44
N ALA A 97 -13.78 12.14 -2.03
CA ALA A 97 -12.44 11.92 -1.53
C ALA A 97 -11.49 11.36 -2.61
N GLY A 98 -11.95 11.19 -3.85
CA GLY A 98 -11.11 10.61 -4.91
C GLY A 98 -10.92 9.09 -4.77
N ALA A 99 -11.93 8.38 -4.24
CA ALA A 99 -11.87 6.94 -3.96
C ALA A 99 -12.98 6.14 -4.65
N ILE A 100 -12.70 4.86 -4.94
CA ILE A 100 -13.62 3.87 -5.52
C ILE A 100 -13.15 2.44 -5.21
N GLU A 101 -14.05 1.45 -5.22
CA GLU A 101 -13.68 0.03 -5.29
C GLU A 101 -14.09 -0.56 -6.64
N LEU A 102 -13.13 -1.13 -7.36
CA LEU A 102 -13.34 -1.87 -8.60
C LEU A 102 -13.51 -3.36 -8.28
N VAL A 103 -14.50 -3.98 -8.92
CA VAL A 103 -14.95 -5.34 -8.58
C VAL A 103 -14.99 -6.21 -9.83
N PHE A 104 -14.39 -7.39 -9.75
CA PHE A 104 -14.49 -8.43 -10.76
C PHE A 104 -15.03 -9.72 -10.15
N ASN A 105 -16.13 -10.23 -10.71
CA ASN A 105 -16.69 -11.53 -10.36
C ASN A 105 -16.07 -12.61 -11.26
N PRO A 106 -15.26 -13.54 -10.72
CA PRO A 106 -14.53 -14.51 -11.54
C PRO A 106 -15.42 -15.62 -12.11
N ILE A 107 -16.63 -15.82 -11.59
CA ILE A 107 -17.56 -16.85 -12.07
C ILE A 107 -18.45 -16.31 -13.18
N SER A 108 -19.10 -15.18 -12.95
CA SER A 108 -19.97 -14.54 -13.95
C SER A 108 -19.20 -13.73 -14.99
N LYS A 109 -17.89 -13.50 -14.77
CA LYS A 109 -17.02 -12.64 -15.58
C LYS A 109 -17.50 -11.19 -15.68
N GLN A 110 -18.30 -10.74 -14.72
CA GLN A 110 -18.85 -9.39 -14.68
C GLN A 110 -17.91 -8.44 -13.94
N LEU A 111 -17.80 -7.22 -14.48
CA LEU A 111 -17.09 -6.10 -13.88
C LEU A 111 -18.12 -5.11 -13.34
N SER A 112 -17.87 -4.58 -12.15
CA SER A 112 -18.70 -3.55 -11.52
C SER A 112 -17.84 -2.61 -10.68
N ASN A 113 -18.43 -1.53 -10.20
CA ASN A 113 -17.78 -0.58 -9.31
C ASN A 113 -18.67 -0.35 -8.09
N ARG A 114 -18.05 -0.18 -6.92
CA ARG A 114 -18.73 0.09 -5.66
C ARG A 114 -18.27 1.47 -5.16
N PRO A 115 -19.18 2.47 -5.17
CA PRO A 115 -18.92 3.74 -4.52
C PRO A 115 -18.53 3.51 -3.07
N LEU A 116 -17.40 4.08 -2.66
CA LEU A 116 -17.01 4.10 -1.26
C LEU A 116 -17.71 5.28 -0.61
N THR A 117 -18.47 5.02 0.45
CA THR A 117 -19.15 6.07 1.21
C THR A 117 -18.19 6.88 2.07
N THR A 118 -16.95 6.40 2.23
CA THR A 118 -15.93 7.04 3.06
C THR A 118 -15.60 8.43 2.55
N VAL A 119 -16.15 9.44 3.23
CA VAL A 119 -15.84 10.85 3.03
C VAL A 119 -14.84 11.25 4.11
N CYS A 120 -13.57 11.39 3.72
CA CYS A 120 -12.61 11.98 4.65
C CYS A 120 -12.88 13.47 4.88
N GLY A 121 -13.08 13.90 6.13
CA GLY A 121 -13.27 15.29 6.55
C GLY A 121 -14.72 15.76 6.79
N ASN A 122 -15.64 14.84 7.11
CA ASN A 122 -17.01 15.12 7.56
C ASN A 122 -17.25 15.01 9.09
N GLU A 123 -16.19 14.82 9.89
CA GLU A 123 -16.19 14.71 11.36
C GLU A 123 -16.96 13.50 11.93
N LYS A 124 -17.21 12.46 11.12
CA LYS A 124 -17.91 11.25 11.56
C LYS A 124 -17.14 10.00 11.18
N ARG A 125 -16.81 9.17 12.18
CA ARG A 125 -16.16 7.88 11.94
C ARG A 125 -17.11 6.88 11.26
N GLU A 126 -16.87 6.54 10.00
CA GLU A 126 -17.63 5.55 9.25
C GLU A 126 -16.93 4.18 9.14
N LEU A 127 -17.71 3.15 8.79
CA LEU A 127 -17.24 1.77 8.70
C LEU A 127 -16.29 1.61 7.51
N GLY A 128 -15.00 1.38 7.79
CA GLY A 128 -13.93 1.32 6.78
C GLY A 128 -12.87 2.41 6.93
N GLU A 129 -13.11 3.42 7.76
CA GLU A 129 -12.11 4.43 8.09
C GLU A 129 -11.05 3.90 9.05
N ARG A 130 -9.79 4.14 8.69
CA ARG A 130 -8.66 3.96 9.60
C ARG A 130 -8.11 5.32 9.95
N CYS A 131 -7.76 5.51 11.22
CA CYS A 131 -7.20 6.76 11.71
C CYS A 131 -5.96 7.23 10.92
N ARG A 132 -5.18 6.30 10.36
CA ARG A 132 -4.00 6.58 9.54
C ARG A 132 -4.32 7.04 8.10
N THR A 133 -5.54 6.81 7.63
CA THR A 133 -5.96 7.07 6.24
C THR A 133 -6.98 8.21 6.16
N CYS A 134 -7.56 8.60 7.30
CA CYS A 134 -8.68 9.54 7.38
C CYS A 134 -8.64 10.33 8.71
N LEU A 135 -7.59 11.14 8.88
CA LEU A 135 -7.29 11.87 10.13
C LEU A 135 -8.37 12.87 10.53
N ALA A 136 -9.09 13.43 9.57
CA ALA A 136 -10.06 14.50 9.80
C ALA A 136 -11.36 14.03 10.48
N ASP A 137 -11.77 12.77 10.31
CA ASP A 137 -13.06 12.27 10.86
C ASP A 137 -12.92 11.53 12.18
N CYS A 138 -11.74 10.96 12.42
CA CYS A 138 -11.47 10.19 13.62
C CYS A 138 -11.11 11.06 14.84
N GLY A 139 -11.00 12.39 14.69
CA GLY A 139 -10.53 13.28 15.75
C GLY A 139 -9.10 12.98 16.21
N GLN A 140 -8.80 13.21 17.49
CA GLN A 140 -7.53 12.76 18.08
C GLN A 140 -7.49 11.22 18.08
N CYS A 141 -6.69 10.66 17.17
CA CYS A 141 -6.47 9.23 17.10
C CYS A 141 -6.04 8.69 18.47
N PRO A 142 -6.63 7.56 18.95
CA PRO A 142 -6.16 6.92 20.17
C PRO A 142 -4.65 6.70 20.06
N PRO A 143 -3.87 6.98 21.12
CA PRO A 143 -2.45 6.68 21.10
C PRO A 143 -2.27 5.19 20.75
N ALA A 144 -1.25 4.88 19.96
CA ALA A 144 -0.97 3.52 19.50
C ALA A 144 -1.07 2.53 20.68
N VAL A 145 -1.89 1.49 20.54
CA VAL A 145 -2.08 0.49 21.59
C VAL A 145 -0.85 -0.42 21.61
N CYS A 146 0.02 -0.17 22.57
CA CYS A 146 1.25 -0.92 22.75
C CYS A 146 1.02 -2.28 23.37
N GLY A 147 1.54 -3.36 22.76
CA GLY A 147 1.62 -4.66 23.45
C GLY A 147 1.46 -5.95 22.63
N TYR A 148 1.40 -5.93 21.30
CA TYR A 148 1.22 -7.16 20.51
C TYR A 148 2.52 -7.80 19.99
N GLY A 149 3.68 -7.36 20.48
CA GLY A 149 4.98 -7.99 20.20
C GLY A 149 5.50 -7.82 18.75
N LYS A 150 4.90 -6.93 17.96
CA LYS A 150 5.37 -6.51 16.64
C LYS A 150 5.20 -5.00 16.48
N CYS A 151 6.19 -4.34 15.90
CA CYS A 151 6.17 -2.92 15.59
C CYS A 151 5.39 -2.71 14.28
N GLU A 152 4.25 -2.02 14.32
CA GLU A 152 3.47 -1.69 13.12
C GLU A 152 3.82 -0.30 12.57
N ASP A 153 3.43 0.00 11.32
CA ASP A 153 3.85 1.19 10.56
C ASP A 153 3.54 2.58 11.17
N ALA A 154 2.95 2.68 12.37
CA ALA A 154 2.87 3.94 13.13
C ALA A 154 3.31 3.83 14.60
N GLU A 155 4.06 2.80 14.97
CA GLU A 155 4.75 2.72 16.25
C GLU A 155 6.17 3.26 16.07
N THR A 156 6.57 4.23 16.91
CA THR A 156 7.98 4.58 17.05
C THR A 156 8.48 3.91 18.33
N CYS A 157 9.76 3.57 18.40
CA CYS A 157 10.27 2.95 19.62
C CYS A 157 10.07 3.89 20.84
N GLU A 158 10.03 5.20 20.63
CA GLU A 158 9.79 6.21 21.67
C GLU A 158 8.34 6.26 22.15
N SER A 159 7.36 5.93 21.29
CA SER A 159 5.94 5.85 21.68
C SER A 159 5.51 4.47 22.18
N CYS A 160 6.30 3.41 21.90
CA CYS A 160 5.89 2.03 22.13
C CYS A 160 7.04 1.06 22.49
N SER A 161 7.77 1.36 23.56
CA SER A 161 8.96 0.60 24.01
C SER A 161 8.71 -0.88 24.32
N SER A 162 7.48 -1.23 24.71
CA SER A 162 7.06 -2.60 25.03
C SER A 162 6.77 -3.46 23.78
N GLY A 163 6.42 -2.84 22.65
CA GLY A 163 6.06 -3.52 21.39
C GLY A 163 7.19 -3.59 20.37
N CYS A 164 8.01 -2.53 20.28
CA CYS A 164 9.08 -2.40 19.28
C CYS A 164 10.48 -2.85 19.78
N GLY A 165 10.57 -3.39 21.00
CA GLY A 165 11.85 -3.71 21.63
C GLY A 165 12.65 -2.47 22.07
N LYS A 166 13.82 -2.68 22.69
CA LYS A 166 14.64 -1.60 23.26
C LYS A 166 15.04 -0.58 22.19
N CYS A 167 14.61 0.67 22.36
CA CYS A 167 15.05 1.79 21.54
C CYS A 167 16.58 1.92 21.44
N PRO A 168 17.15 2.02 20.23
CA PRO A 168 18.47 2.62 20.09
C PRO A 168 18.38 4.11 20.47
N ARG A 169 19.22 4.57 21.40
CA ARG A 169 19.14 5.94 21.91
C ARG A 169 19.37 6.96 20.78
N ARG A 170 18.39 7.86 20.63
CA ARG A 170 18.37 9.16 19.94
C ARG A 170 19.57 9.48 19.05
N SER A 171 19.31 9.52 17.76
CA SER A 171 20.14 10.23 16.78
C SER A 171 19.22 10.85 15.73
N CYS A 172 18.54 11.93 16.11
CA CYS A 172 18.05 12.89 15.12
C CYS A 172 19.27 13.70 14.69
N GLU A 173 19.73 13.52 13.45
CA GLU A 173 20.25 14.57 12.58
C GLU A 173 20.70 13.94 11.25
N GLY A 174 20.13 14.44 10.15
CA GLY A 174 20.66 14.27 8.80
C GLY A 174 20.34 12.94 8.13
N GLY A 175 19.71 13.00 6.96
CA GLY A 175 19.21 11.84 6.23
C GLY A 175 20.28 10.89 5.71
N SER A 176 19.86 9.67 5.38
CA SER A 176 20.62 8.75 4.55
C SER A 176 19.73 7.61 4.06
N GLN A 177 19.29 7.73 2.80
CA GLN A 177 19.35 6.58 1.89
C GLN A 177 20.83 6.19 1.82
N PHE A 178 21.25 4.96 2.15
CA PHE A 178 22.41 4.33 1.50
C PHE A 178 22.40 2.82 1.74
N HIS A 179 22.56 2.10 0.63
CA HIS A 179 22.77 0.66 0.54
C HIS A 179 24.17 0.31 1.05
N ALA A 180 24.27 -0.60 2.02
CA ALA A 180 25.51 -1.33 2.25
C ALA A 180 25.47 -2.64 1.44
N ASN A 181 26.58 -3.00 0.78
CA ASN A 181 26.68 -4.31 0.13
C ASN A 181 26.62 -5.43 1.19
N PRO A 182 25.98 -6.58 0.88
CA PRO A 182 25.90 -7.71 1.80
C PRO A 182 27.30 -8.23 2.16
N GLY A 183 27.62 -8.30 3.46
CA GLY A 183 28.82 -8.96 3.98
C GLY A 183 29.96 -8.05 4.46
N ALA A 184 29.81 -6.72 4.44
CA ALA A 184 30.77 -5.81 5.09
C ALA A 184 30.29 -5.42 6.49
N GLU A 185 31.16 -5.56 7.51
CA GLU A 185 30.89 -5.00 8.83
C GLU A 185 30.81 -3.47 8.73
N ALA A 186 29.71 -2.89 9.20
CA ALA A 186 29.51 -1.45 9.23
C ALA A 186 30.48 -0.79 10.22
N LYS A 187 31.70 -0.48 9.79
CA LYS A 187 32.61 0.35 10.58
C LYS A 187 32.10 1.80 10.58
N ARG A 188 31.91 2.33 11.79
CA ARG A 188 31.45 3.71 12.04
C ARG A 188 32.53 4.70 11.60
N TRP A 189 32.31 5.39 10.48
CA TRP A 189 33.15 6.52 10.08
C TRP A 189 32.96 7.67 11.06
N GLN A 190 34.06 8.16 11.65
CA GLN A 190 34.06 9.36 12.48
C GLN A 190 34.98 10.38 11.85
N THR A 191 34.47 11.59 11.64
CA THR A 191 35.31 12.73 11.26
C THR A 191 36.23 13.09 12.43
N PRO A 192 37.56 13.18 12.24
CA PRO A 192 38.47 13.57 13.30
C PRO A 192 38.11 14.96 13.86
N LYS A 193 38.14 15.12 15.19
CA LYS A 193 37.83 16.40 15.83
C LYS A 193 38.96 17.42 15.61
N PRO A 194 38.66 18.72 15.56
CA PRO A 194 39.66 19.78 15.52
C PRO A 194 40.73 19.58 16.61
N GLY A 195 42.01 19.54 16.20
CA GLY A 195 43.14 19.33 17.10
C GLY A 195 43.57 17.88 17.33
N THR A 196 42.98 16.90 16.63
CA THR A 196 43.45 15.50 16.64
C THR A 196 44.32 15.17 15.43
N LYS A 197 45.23 14.20 15.58
CA LYS A 197 46.15 13.77 14.50
C LYS A 197 45.32 13.20 13.34
N GLY A 198 45.31 13.90 12.20
CA GLY A 198 44.47 13.57 11.03
C GLY A 198 43.37 14.57 10.71
N TYR A 199 43.17 15.60 11.55
CA TYR A 199 42.28 16.72 11.25
C TYR A 199 42.94 17.74 10.30
N GLN A 200 42.30 18.04 9.17
CA GLN A 200 42.67 19.17 8.30
C GLN A 200 41.42 19.97 7.86
N PRO A 201 41.47 21.33 7.85
CA PRO A 201 40.29 22.15 7.62
C PRO A 201 39.69 22.08 6.20
N SER A 202 40.46 21.64 5.19
CA SER A 202 40.09 21.70 3.78
C SER A 202 39.57 20.39 3.18
N TYR A 203 39.36 19.35 3.98
CA TYR A 203 38.90 18.03 3.51
C TYR A 203 37.37 17.91 3.45
N GLN A 204 36.68 18.88 2.84
CA GLN A 204 35.22 18.76 2.63
C GLN A 204 34.84 17.80 1.49
N ASP A 205 35.75 17.43 0.57
CA ASP A 205 35.32 16.72 -0.66
C ASP A 205 36.10 15.47 -1.10
N TYR A 206 37.06 14.91 -0.34
CA TYR A 206 37.65 13.60 -0.71
C TYR A 206 37.94 12.70 0.49
N HIS A 207 37.28 11.54 0.52
CA HIS A 207 37.51 10.48 1.50
C HIS A 207 38.71 9.62 1.07
N THR A 208 39.71 9.51 1.93
CA THR A 208 40.76 8.47 1.79
C THR A 208 40.56 7.39 2.83
N LEU A 209 40.71 6.14 2.38
CA LEU A 209 40.73 4.95 3.22
C LEU A 209 42.02 4.91 4.03
N VAL A 210 41.90 4.75 5.35
CA VAL A 210 43.04 4.38 6.19
C VAL A 210 42.64 3.20 7.06
N GLY A 211 43.43 2.12 6.93
CA GLY A 211 43.46 0.80 7.60
C GLY A 211 42.45 0.49 8.69
#